data_AF-A0A673T9G5-F1
#
_entry.id   AF-A0A673T9G5-F1
#
_cell.length_a   1.000
_cell.length_b   1.000
_cell.length_c   1.000
_cell.angle_alpha   90.00
_cell.angle_beta   90.00
_cell.angle_gamma   90.00
#
_symmetry.space_group_name_H-M   'P 1'
#
loop_
_entity.id
_entity.type
_entity.pdbx_description
1 polymer ?
#
loop_
_entity_poly.entity_id
_entity_poly.type
_entity_poly.pdbx_seq_one_letter_code
_entity_poly.pdbx_strand_id
1 'polypeptide(L)'
;MDDFISISLLSLAMLVGCYVAGIVPLAVNFSEERLKLVTVLGAGLLCGTALAVIVPEGVHALYEDILEDQTNFSPHFKKGVCVHVYHSL
;
A
#
# COMPACT_ATOMS: atom_id res chain seq x y z
N MET A 1 -3.78 -23.36 11.80
CA MET A 1 -4.28 -23.38 10.40
C MET A 1 -5.19 -22.17 10.13
N ASP A 2 -5.49 -21.42 11.17
CA ASP A 2 -6.47 -20.33 11.21
C ASP A 2 -5.92 -19.03 10.60
N ASP A 3 -4.63 -18.73 10.74
CA ASP A 3 -4.00 -17.54 10.15
C ASP A 3 -4.08 -17.53 8.62
N PHE A 4 -3.90 -18.71 8.01
CA PHE A 4 -3.98 -18.88 6.57
C PHE A 4 -5.43 -18.67 6.07
N ILE A 5 -6.42 -19.12 6.86
CA ILE A 5 -7.84 -18.89 6.60
C ILE A 5 -8.17 -17.40 6.73
N SER A 6 -7.64 -16.71 7.74
CA SER A 6 -7.86 -15.26 7.94
C SER A 6 -7.28 -14.42 6.81
N ILE A 7 -6.05 -14.69 6.37
CA ILE A 7 -5.41 -13.97 5.26
C ILE A 7 -6.16 -14.26 3.95
N SER A 8 -6.53 -15.53 3.73
CA SER A 8 -7.35 -15.93 2.58
C SER A 8 -8.69 -15.19 2.54
N LEU A 9 -9.38 -15.10 3.69
CA LEU A 9 -10.65 -14.38 3.81
C LEU A 9 -10.50 -12.88 3.58
N LEU A 10 -9.48 -12.24 4.15
CA LEU A 10 -9.22 -10.81 3.95
C LEU A 10 -8.88 -10.48 2.50
N SER A 11 -8.08 -11.33 1.83
CA SER A 11 -7.75 -11.17 0.42
C SER A 11 -8.99 -11.31 -0.47
N LEU A 12 -9.83 -12.33 -0.23
CA LEU A 12 -11.10 -12.51 -0.93
C LEU A 12 -12.06 -11.35 -0.68
N ALA A 13 -12.17 -10.88 0.57
CA ALA A 13 -13.00 -9.75 0.92
C ALA A 13 -12.53 -8.46 0.22
N MET A 14 -11.22 -8.21 0.15
CA MET A 14 -10.65 -7.07 -0.56
C MET A 14 -10.87 -7.17 -2.07
N LEU A 15 -10.73 -8.36 -2.66
CA LEU A 15 -11.02 -8.62 -4.07
C LEU A 15 -12.48 -8.29 -4.39
N VAL A 16 -13.42 -8.90 -3.66
CA VAL A 16 -14.86 -8.73 -3.88
C VAL A 16 -15.28 -7.29 -3.59
N GLY A 17 -14.81 -6.70 -2.49
CA GLY A 17 -15.11 -5.33 -2.10
C GLY A 17 -14.67 -4.32 -3.16
N CYS A 18 -13.42 -4.40 -3.62
CA CYS A 18 -12.88 -3.50 -4.66
C CYS A 18 -13.57 -3.73 -6.02
N TYR A 19 -13.88 -4.98 -6.37
CA TYR A 19 -14.58 -5.29 -7.61
C TYR A 19 -16.00 -4.71 -7.63
N VAL A 20 -16.76 -4.91 -6.56
CA VAL A 20 -18.11 -4.35 -6.42
C VAL A 20 -18.05 -2.82 -6.37
N ALA A 21 -17.18 -2.25 -5.53
CA ALA A 21 -17.02 -0.80 -5.42
C ALA A 21 -16.57 -0.13 -6.73
N GLY A 22 -15.78 -0.82 -7.57
CA GLY A 22 -15.36 -0.33 -8.88
C GLY A 22 -16.46 -0.42 -9.95
N ILE A 23 -17.30 -1.46 -9.89
CA ILE A 23 -18.43 -1.63 -10.83
C ILE A 23 -19.59 -0.71 -10.46
N VAL A 24 -19.76 -0.36 -9.18
CA VAL A 24 -20.85 0.53 -8.73
C VAL A 24 -20.87 1.85 -9.53
N PRO A 25 -19.81 2.69 -9.57
CA PRO A 25 -19.79 3.92 -10.37
C PRO A 25 -20.02 3.72 -11.87
N LEU A 26 -19.74 2.52 -12.38
CA LEU A 26 -19.88 2.14 -13.79
C LEU A 26 -21.31 1.72 -14.16
N ALA A 27 -22.04 1.13 -13.20
CA ALA A 27 -23.40 0.61 -13.41
C ALA A 27 -24.50 1.66 -13.19
N VAL A 28 -24.25 2.66 -12.34
CA VAL A 28 -25.17 3.81 -12.22
C VAL A 28 -24.99 4.71 -13.44
N ASN A 29 -26.09 4.92 -14.17
CA ASN A 29 -26.16 5.81 -15.34
C ASN A 29 -26.02 7.27 -14.87
N PHE A 30 -24.79 7.64 -14.54
CA PHE A 30 -24.45 8.90 -13.91
C PHE A 30 -24.21 9.99 -14.97
N SER A 31 -24.88 11.13 -14.79
CA SER A 31 -24.50 12.39 -15.44
C SER A 31 -23.06 12.79 -15.05
N GLU A 32 -22.33 13.50 -15.94
CA GLU A 32 -20.89 13.81 -15.81
C GLU A 32 -20.45 14.36 -14.44
N GLU A 33 -21.31 15.14 -13.78
CA GLU A 33 -21.04 15.78 -12.49
C GLU A 33 -20.80 14.77 -11.36
N ARG A 34 -21.48 13.62 -11.43
CA ARG A 34 -21.46 12.59 -10.39
C ARG A 34 -20.20 11.74 -10.49
N LEU A 35 -19.78 11.46 -11.72
CA LEU A 35 -18.55 10.74 -12.02
C LEU A 35 -17.33 11.54 -11.53
N LYS A 36 -17.36 12.87 -11.70
CA LYS A 36 -16.35 13.78 -11.15
C LYS A 36 -16.29 13.76 -9.63
N LEU A 37 -17.44 13.76 -8.95
CA LEU A 37 -17.50 13.75 -7.49
C LEU A 37 -16.92 12.44 -6.92
N VAL A 38 -17.23 11.29 -7.52
CA VAL A 38 -16.64 9.99 -7.13
C VAL A 38 -15.13 9.96 -7.37
N THR A 39 -14.67 10.53 -8.49
CA THR A 39 -13.22 10.59 -8.81
C THR A 39 -12.47 11.47 -7.83
N VAL A 40 -13.02 12.64 -7.47
CA VAL A 40 -12.43 13.54 -6.47
C VAL A 40 -12.45 12.91 -5.08
N LEU A 41 -13.53 12.23 -4.70
CA LEU A 41 -13.58 11.48 -3.43
C LEU A 41 -12.55 10.35 -3.39
N GLY A 42 -12.42 9.58 -4.47
CA GLY A 42 -11.43 8.51 -4.58
C GLY A 42 -10.00 9.04 -4.48
N ALA A 43 -9.69 10.12 -5.20
CA ALA A 43 -8.39 10.79 -5.13
C ALA A 43 -8.11 11.34 -3.72
N GLY A 44 -9.11 11.93 -3.06
CA GLY A 44 -9.03 12.42 -1.69
C GLY A 44 -8.78 11.31 -0.66
N LEU A 45 -9.46 10.16 -0.80
CA LEU A 45 -9.31 9.01 0.09
C LEU A 45 -7.93 8.36 -0.06
N LEU A 46 -7.45 8.21 -1.30
CA LEU A 46 -6.10 7.69 -1.59
C LEU A 46 -5.01 8.64 -1.05
N CYS A 47 -5.14 9.95 -1.29
CA CYS A 47 -4.20 10.95 -0.78
C CYS A 47 -4.24 11.05 0.76
N GLY A 48 -5.42 10.97 1.37
CA GLY A 48 -5.59 10.99 2.81
C GLY A 48 -4.89 9.80 3.49
N THR A 49 -5.05 8.59 2.94
CA THR A 49 -4.35 7.39 3.45
C THR A 49 -2.85 7.51 3.29
N ALA A 50 -2.40 8.04 2.14
CA ALA A 50 -0.98 8.28 1.89
C ALA A 50 -0.37 9.22 2.93
N LEU A 51 -1.01 10.35 3.23
CA LEU A 51 -0.46 11.35 4.15
C LEU A 51 -0.61 10.96 5.62
N ALA A 52 -1.73 10.35 6.02
CA ALA A 52 -2.01 10.09 7.43
C ALA A 52 -1.30 8.84 7.98
N VAL A 53 -1.01 7.85 7.13
CA VAL A 53 -0.44 6.56 7.57
C VAL A 53 0.80 6.20 6.76
N ILE A 54 0.76 6.25 5.42
CA ILE A 54 1.90 5.78 4.60
C ILE A 54 3.15 6.65 4.79
N VAL A 55 3.01 7.98 4.80
CA VAL A 55 4.13 8.90 5.05
C VAL A 55 4.71 8.76 6.46
N PRO A 56 3.93 8.77 7.56
CA PRO A 56 4.47 8.62 8.91
C PRO A 56 5.10 7.24 9.17
N GLU A 57 4.51 6.15 8.68
CA GLU A 57 5.11 4.81 8.78
C GLU A 57 6.38 4.71 7.92
N GLY A 58 6.36 5.29 6.71
CA GLY A 58 7.50 5.28 5.80
C GLY A 58 8.69 6.10 6.33
N VAL A 59 8.45 7.25 6.96
CA VAL A 59 9.51 8.04 7.59
C VAL A 59 10.05 7.34 8.84
N HIS A 60 9.19 6.70 9.65
CA HIS A 60 9.64 5.93 10.82
C HIS A 60 10.65 4.84 10.41
N ALA A 61 10.32 4.05 9.40
CA ALA A 61 11.21 3.01 8.88
C ALA A 61 12.54 3.56 8.34
N LEU A 62 12.51 4.72 7.68
CA LEU A 62 13.72 5.35 7.15
C LEU A 62 14.66 5.85 8.27
N TYR A 63 14.09 6.45 9.32
CA TYR A 63 14.90 6.96 10.44
C TYR A 63 15.51 5.83 11.27
N GLU A 64 14.79 4.71 11.46
CA GLU A 64 15.36 3.51 12.10
C GLU A 64 16.54 2.95 11.30
N ASP A 65 16.41 2.82 9.97
CA ASP A 65 17.47 2.33 9.08
C ASP A 65 18.70 3.26 9.09
N ILE A 66 18.50 4.58 9.08
CA ILE A 66 19.59 5.58 9.17
C ILE A 66 20.31 5.53 10.53
N LEU A 67 19.58 5.29 11.62
CA LEU A 67 20.16 5.17 12.96
C LEU A 67 21.05 3.92 13.08
N GLU A 68 20.71 2.83 12.38
CA GLU A 68 21.55 1.64 12.31
C GLU A 68 22.81 1.85 11.43
N ASP A 69 22.73 2.65 10.36
CA ASP A 69 23.84 2.92 9.43
C ASP A 69 24.98 3.79 10.05
N GLN A 70 24.74 4.51 11.16
CA GLN A 70 25.77 5.34 11.81
C GLN A 70 26.92 4.55 12.48
N THR A 71 26.86 3.21 12.53
CA THR A 71 28.00 2.38 12.98
C THR A 71 28.81 1.75 11.83
N ASN A 72 28.40 1.92 10.56
CA ASN A 72 29.18 1.44 9.44
C ASN A 72 28.90 2.27 8.17
N PHE A 73 29.42 3.49 8.12
CA PHE A 73 29.32 4.37 6.96
C PHE A 73 29.98 3.71 5.72
N SER A 74 29.19 2.97 4.94
CA SER A 74 29.54 2.49 3.61
C SER A 74 28.31 2.69 2.71
N PRO A 75 28.36 3.65 1.77
CA PRO A 75 27.18 4.09 1.03
C PRO A 75 26.74 2.98 0.08
N HIS A 76 25.72 2.21 0.45
CA HIS A 76 25.09 1.25 -0.44
C HIS A 76 23.58 1.40 -0.42
N PHE A 77 23.11 2.33 -1.26
CA PHE A 77 21.78 2.35 -1.90
C PHE A 77 21.49 1.06 -2.73
N LYS A 78 22.02 -0.11 -2.35
CA LYS A 78 21.95 -1.35 -3.12
C LYS A 78 22.16 -2.59 -2.26
N LYS A 79 21.28 -2.88 -1.29
CA LYS A 79 21.28 -4.17 -0.58
C LYS A 79 19.93 -4.90 -0.45
N GLY A 80 18.81 -4.32 -0.88
CA GLY A 80 17.53 -5.05 -0.91
C GLY A 80 17.45 -6.21 -1.91
N VAL A 81 18.33 -6.27 -2.91
CA VAL A 81 18.32 -7.32 -3.95
C VAL A 81 19.37 -8.42 -3.72
N CYS A 82 20.46 -8.16 -2.99
CA CYS A 82 21.58 -9.11 -2.91
C CYS A 82 21.52 -10.07 -1.70
N VAL A 83 20.88 -9.68 -0.59
CA VAL A 83 20.79 -10.53 0.61
C VAL A 83 19.94 -11.78 0.35
N HIS A 84 18.91 -11.67 -0.50
CA HIS A 84 18.08 -12.81 -0.87
C HIS A 84 18.79 -13.83 -1.80
N VAL A 85 19.97 -13.48 -2.34
CA VAL A 85 20.81 -14.39 -3.16
C VAL A 85 21.83 -15.14 -2.30
N TYR A 86 22.36 -14.53 -1.24
CA TYR A 86 23.39 -15.17 -0.39
C TYR A 86 22.84 -16.21 0.58
N HIS A 87 21.57 -16.14 0.99
CA HIS A 87 20.96 -17.16 1.84
C HIS A 87 20.46 -18.39 1.04
N SER A 88 20.74 -18.45 -0.26
CA SER A 88 20.40 -19.59 -1.14
C SER A 88 21.64 -20.25 -1.77
N LEU A 89 22.86 -19.92 -1.30
CA LEU A 89 24.10 -20.63 -1.65
C LEU A 89 24.71 -21.32 -0.43
#